data_AF-A0A0S8JSQ0-F1
#
_entry.id   AF-A0A0S8JSQ0-F1
#
_cell.length_a   1.000
_cell.length_b   1.000
_cell.length_c   1.000
_cell.angle_alpha   90.00
_cell.angle_beta   90.00
_cell.angle_gamma   90.00
#
_symmetry.space_group_name_H-M   'P 1'
#
loop_
_entity.id
_entity.type
_entity.pdbx_description
1 polymer ?
#
loop_
_entity_poly.entity_id
_entity_poly.type
_entity_poly.pdbx_seq_one_letter_code
_entity_poly.pdbx_strand_id
1 'polypeptide(L)'
;MAPQAAASDVAEIEKLSKTGVTLPPDVAARFPLEEQRVRDDMGINVLVDLSHQANFFTMWRLPDALRKHGFRACGSQAVLDTVLQPGSLCRVRIHLEGKRRPFAWWPAVRFNVVFTLQADPKSQEYLPEEIETLMTFVRSGGGLVLVGGRVRNEDALKIWPLSRLAREFGASFSTEGDSLGKTRALALKLDSTWKPQVVGIKGKPLVARRELGKGRIVLISSSGMIDLRDRGASRDEIAAKEKLIADSVRWAAGGAPPVGGSRRLPRERAGGGPIYPEREMRIGNVVVYYAKNQKKELLNAVEHDMPLAKQKIEQWLPSVPPDEPMYLIVSAGGGGGWAVNAYLPKETGVISLTTQGLLSVFGHELAHTMGGPPNAKGHLAGHWPHGNQGESHAGWFQGKINALFGGKTDEANRNANSIFRWDKQGNALDLAMEPEALRDKWDKGKEWNKIWYVWQKLDDRYGPTWYPRWRWVQHTRWQDQPDRHLTWDETVEDMSIAVGEDLFPFFRKIGTSLTKDRFPRVVFQGNTIELPVAPIDVTPAGPVCLDPIGDYRKSVAPK
;
A
#
# COMPACT_ATOMS: atom_id res chain seq x y z
N MET A 1 -11.48 29.30 -22.68
CA MET A 1 -11.69 27.86 -22.97
C MET A 1 -10.32 27.22 -23.10
N ALA A 2 -9.99 26.22 -22.29
CA ALA A 2 -8.78 25.44 -22.52
C ALA A 2 -8.98 24.63 -23.82
N PRO A 3 -7.98 24.55 -24.72
CA PRO A 3 -8.11 23.74 -25.92
C PRO A 3 -8.36 22.28 -25.50
N GLN A 4 -9.39 21.66 -26.11
CA GLN A 4 -9.64 20.24 -25.96
C GLN A 4 -8.47 19.50 -26.64
N ALA A 5 -7.83 18.57 -25.94
CA ALA A 5 -6.71 17.82 -26.52
C ALA A 5 -7.17 16.99 -27.73
N ALA A 6 -6.35 16.93 -28.78
CA ALA A 6 -6.68 16.16 -29.97
C ALA A 6 -6.56 14.65 -29.72
N ALA A 7 -7.28 13.82 -30.48
CA ALA A 7 -7.21 12.36 -30.35
C ALA A 7 -5.78 11.80 -30.54
N SER A 8 -4.94 12.47 -31.35
CA SER A 8 -3.52 12.13 -31.51
C SER A 8 -2.69 12.35 -30.25
N ASP A 9 -2.99 13.40 -29.47
CA ASP A 9 -2.31 13.69 -28.20
C ASP A 9 -2.59 12.59 -27.17
N VAL A 10 -3.82 12.06 -27.15
CA VAL A 10 -4.23 10.98 -26.24
C VAL A 10 -3.44 9.70 -26.54
N ALA A 11 -3.32 9.31 -27.82
CA ALA A 11 -2.58 8.12 -28.22
C ALA A 11 -1.08 8.21 -27.89
N GLU A 12 -0.47 9.38 -28.08
CA GLU A 12 0.93 9.61 -27.71
C GLU A 12 1.12 9.54 -26.19
N ILE A 13 0.22 10.13 -25.41
CA ILE A 13 0.28 10.05 -23.94
C ILE A 13 0.05 8.63 -23.45
N GLU A 14 -0.84 7.86 -24.07
CA GLU A 14 -0.99 6.44 -23.75
C GLU A 14 0.33 5.70 -23.96
N LYS A 15 0.97 5.90 -25.11
CA LYS A 15 2.29 5.31 -25.40
C LYS A 15 3.33 5.72 -24.34
N LEU A 16 3.41 7.01 -23.99
CA LEU A 16 4.33 7.52 -22.97
C LEU A 16 4.01 6.98 -21.57
N SER A 17 2.74 6.85 -21.20
CA SER A 17 2.32 6.34 -19.89
C SER A 17 2.76 4.88 -19.66
N LYS A 18 2.81 4.08 -20.72
CA LYS A 18 3.33 2.71 -20.71
C LYS A 18 4.84 2.65 -20.52
N THR A 19 5.57 3.74 -20.76
CA THR A 19 7.02 3.78 -20.53
C THR A 19 7.37 3.89 -19.04
N GLY A 20 6.47 4.36 -18.18
CA GLY A 20 6.77 4.61 -16.77
C GLY A 20 7.22 6.03 -16.44
N VAL A 21 7.34 6.89 -17.46
CA VAL A 21 7.83 8.26 -17.31
C VAL A 21 6.72 9.17 -16.78
N THR A 22 7.07 10.01 -15.80
CA THR A 22 6.22 11.12 -15.36
C THR A 22 6.16 12.17 -16.48
N LEU A 23 4.96 12.41 -17.02
CA LEU A 23 4.76 13.33 -18.16
C LEU A 23 5.21 14.76 -17.81
N PRO A 24 5.80 15.49 -18.77
CA PRO A 24 6.28 16.85 -18.52
C PRO A 24 5.13 17.86 -18.35
N PRO A 25 5.36 19.02 -17.72
CA PRO A 25 4.32 19.99 -17.38
C PRO A 25 3.57 20.59 -18.58
N ASP A 26 4.24 20.74 -19.72
CA ASP A 26 3.67 21.27 -20.97
C ASP A 26 2.64 20.31 -21.59
N VAL A 27 2.87 19.00 -21.45
CA VAL A 27 1.89 17.96 -21.79
C VAL A 27 0.74 17.98 -20.78
N ALA A 28 1.07 18.05 -19.48
CA ALA A 28 0.07 18.06 -18.41
C ALA A 28 -0.92 19.25 -18.54
N ALA A 29 -0.41 20.43 -18.93
CA ALA A 29 -1.21 21.65 -19.07
C ALA A 29 -2.37 21.52 -20.08
N ARG A 30 -2.28 20.60 -21.04
CA ARG A 30 -3.35 20.30 -22.02
C ARG A 30 -4.52 19.52 -21.39
N PHE A 31 -4.31 18.93 -20.21
CA PHE A 31 -5.27 18.10 -19.49
C PHE A 31 -5.48 18.63 -18.07
N PRO A 32 -6.20 19.77 -17.93
CA PRO A 32 -6.34 20.43 -16.64
C PRO A 32 -7.07 19.55 -15.63
N LEU A 33 -6.60 19.56 -14.38
CA LEU A 33 -7.23 18.87 -13.26
C LEU A 33 -8.70 19.28 -13.11
N GLU A 34 -9.55 18.36 -12.67
CA GLU A 34 -10.96 18.65 -12.38
C GLU A 34 -11.10 19.63 -11.20
N GLU A 35 -12.14 20.48 -11.26
CA GLU A 35 -12.51 21.34 -10.14
C GLU A 35 -12.95 20.49 -8.93
N GLN A 36 -12.44 20.82 -7.75
CA GLN A 36 -12.94 20.23 -6.51
C GLN A 36 -14.37 20.71 -6.23
N ARG A 37 -15.22 19.79 -5.74
CA ARG A 37 -16.54 20.14 -5.21
C ARG A 37 -16.35 20.59 -3.76
N VAL A 38 -16.53 21.89 -3.53
CA VAL A 38 -16.36 22.55 -2.23
C VAL A 38 -17.67 23.26 -1.89
N ARG A 39 -18.20 23.02 -0.70
CA ARG A 39 -19.42 23.68 -0.20
C ARG A 39 -19.04 25.03 0.39
N ASP A 40 -19.75 26.11 0.04
CA ASP A 40 -19.51 27.44 0.61
C ASP A 40 -18.02 27.84 0.54
N ASP A 41 -17.44 27.72 -0.65
CA ASP A 41 -16.00 27.85 -0.91
C ASP A 41 -15.45 29.20 -0.43
N MET A 42 -14.54 29.15 0.54
CA MET A 42 -13.90 30.32 1.16
C MET A 42 -12.63 30.76 0.41
N GLY A 43 -12.20 30.04 -0.64
CA GLY A 43 -10.96 30.31 -1.36
C GLY A 43 -9.69 29.94 -0.59
N ILE A 44 -9.81 29.16 0.50
CA ILE A 44 -8.71 28.77 1.38
C ILE A 44 -8.15 27.41 0.93
N ASN A 45 -6.88 27.37 0.55
CA ASN A 45 -6.17 26.15 0.14
C ASN A 45 -5.47 25.51 1.35
N VAL A 46 -5.71 24.22 1.58
CA VAL A 46 -5.15 23.43 2.67
C VAL A 46 -4.31 22.29 2.13
N LEU A 47 -3.02 22.26 2.48
CA LEU A 47 -2.13 21.14 2.24
C LEU A 47 -2.26 20.16 3.42
N VAL A 48 -2.68 18.93 3.15
CA VAL A 48 -2.66 17.85 4.15
C VAL A 48 -1.35 17.09 3.97
N ASP A 49 -0.48 17.17 4.96
CA ASP A 49 0.81 16.50 4.95
C ASP A 49 0.64 15.00 5.22
N LEU A 50 1.10 14.19 4.27
CA LEU A 50 1.17 12.73 4.33
C LEU A 50 2.62 12.22 4.25
N SER A 51 3.62 13.10 4.07
CA SER A 51 5.04 12.72 4.00
C SER A 51 5.63 12.46 5.38
N HIS A 52 4.97 12.88 6.46
CA HIS A 52 5.42 12.65 7.83
C HIS A 52 4.64 11.59 8.59
N GLN A 53 3.40 11.30 8.17
CA GLN A 53 2.64 10.09 8.53
C GLN A 53 1.36 9.96 7.69
N ALA A 54 1.36 9.06 6.71
CA ALA A 54 0.17 8.68 5.96
C ALA A 54 -0.71 7.71 6.76
N ASN A 55 -2.02 7.93 6.74
CA ASN A 55 -3.00 6.96 7.21
C ASN A 55 -4.34 7.20 6.49
N PHE A 56 -5.22 6.19 6.51
CA PHE A 56 -6.49 6.26 5.80
C PHE A 56 -7.44 7.38 6.26
N PHE A 57 -7.30 7.90 7.49
CA PHE A 57 -8.07 9.08 7.90
C PHE A 57 -7.56 10.34 7.19
N THR A 58 -6.25 10.62 7.23
CA THR A 58 -5.68 11.81 6.60
C THR A 58 -5.73 11.76 5.08
N MET A 59 -5.67 10.56 4.49
CA MET A 59 -5.74 10.38 3.04
C MET A 59 -7.16 10.58 2.47
N TRP A 60 -8.20 10.07 3.14
CA TRP A 60 -9.54 9.93 2.52
C TRP A 60 -10.70 10.57 3.29
N ARG A 61 -10.58 10.80 4.60
CA ARG A 61 -11.68 11.34 5.41
C ARG A 61 -11.49 12.82 5.72
N LEU A 62 -10.27 13.22 6.05
CA LEU A 62 -9.95 14.60 6.38
C LEU A 62 -10.16 15.56 5.18
N PRO A 63 -9.71 15.27 3.94
CA PRO A 63 -9.93 16.18 2.82
C PRO A 63 -11.41 16.39 2.50
N ASP A 64 -12.21 15.31 2.58
CA ASP A 64 -13.67 15.38 2.44
C ASP A 64 -14.32 16.27 3.51
N ALA A 65 -13.93 16.11 4.78
CA ALA A 65 -14.43 16.96 5.87
C ALA A 65 -14.06 18.44 5.64
N LEU A 66 -12.83 18.72 5.24
CA LEU A 66 -12.38 20.08 4.90
C LEU A 66 -13.23 20.68 3.76
N ARG A 67 -13.50 19.93 2.69
CA ARG A 67 -14.32 20.38 1.55
C ARG A 67 -15.77 20.64 1.90
N LYS A 68 -16.34 19.93 2.87
CA LYS A 68 -17.69 20.21 3.41
C LYS A 68 -17.76 21.53 4.18
N HIS A 69 -16.64 22.02 4.68
CA HIS A 69 -16.54 23.24 5.48
C HIS A 69 -15.95 24.44 4.72
N GLY A 70 -15.93 24.40 3.39
CA GLY A 70 -15.51 25.53 2.54
C GLY A 70 -14.02 25.63 2.25
N PHE A 71 -13.23 24.62 2.62
CA PHE A 71 -11.80 24.58 2.32
C PHE A 71 -11.52 23.75 1.05
N ARG A 72 -10.52 24.16 0.27
CA ARG A 72 -9.97 23.36 -0.83
C ARG A 72 -8.83 22.55 -0.25
N ALA A 73 -8.86 21.23 -0.38
CA ALA A 73 -7.93 20.35 0.34
C ALA A 73 -7.14 19.47 -0.64
N CYS A 74 -5.83 19.38 -0.42
CA CYS A 74 -4.92 18.55 -1.20
C CYS A 74 -3.96 17.83 -0.25
N GLY A 75 -4.03 16.50 -0.18
CA GLY A 75 -2.98 15.67 0.41
C GLY A 75 -1.67 15.68 -0.38
N SER A 76 -0.54 15.53 0.32
CA SER A 76 0.77 15.36 -0.30
C SER A 76 1.63 14.34 0.41
N GLN A 77 2.13 13.37 -0.35
CA GLN A 77 3.16 12.44 0.10
C GLN A 77 4.59 12.92 -0.21
N ALA A 78 4.73 14.01 -0.97
CA ALA A 78 6.01 14.69 -1.17
C ALA A 78 6.33 15.58 0.03
N VAL A 79 7.63 15.71 0.31
CA VAL A 79 8.20 16.53 1.38
C VAL A 79 7.81 18.00 1.25
N LEU A 80 7.69 18.67 2.40
CA LEU A 80 7.09 20.01 2.49
C LEU A 80 7.89 21.07 1.74
N ASP A 81 9.21 20.98 1.75
CA ASP A 81 10.08 21.93 1.06
C ASP A 81 9.90 21.91 -0.47
N THR A 82 9.44 20.79 -1.02
CA THR A 82 9.22 20.64 -2.47
C THR A 82 7.85 21.14 -2.93
N VAL A 83 6.84 21.18 -2.06
CA VAL A 83 5.44 21.48 -2.42
C VAL A 83 4.94 22.82 -1.91
N LEU A 84 5.61 23.42 -0.91
CA LEU A 84 5.17 24.70 -0.35
C LEU A 84 5.56 25.92 -1.18
N GLN A 85 6.56 25.80 -2.05
CA GLN A 85 6.94 26.85 -2.98
C GLN A 85 5.95 26.88 -4.17
N PRO A 86 5.15 27.95 -4.34
CA PRO A 86 4.21 28.01 -5.46
C PRO A 86 4.96 27.96 -6.80
N GLY A 87 4.46 27.16 -7.74
CA GLY A 87 5.06 26.96 -9.06
C GLY A 87 6.15 25.91 -9.12
N SER A 88 6.63 25.36 -7.99
CA SER A 88 7.50 24.17 -8.01
C SER A 88 6.75 22.99 -8.66
N LEU A 89 7.48 22.04 -9.23
CA LEU A 89 6.83 20.88 -9.86
C LEU A 89 6.53 19.81 -8.81
N CYS A 90 5.28 19.34 -8.79
CA CYS A 90 4.85 18.20 -8.00
C CYS A 90 4.26 17.11 -8.89
N ARG A 91 4.43 15.85 -8.49
CA ARG A 91 3.93 14.70 -9.23
C ARG A 91 2.46 14.47 -8.89
N VAL A 92 1.60 14.46 -9.91
CA VAL A 92 0.15 14.24 -9.78
C VAL A 92 -0.34 13.24 -10.81
N ARG A 93 -1.62 12.85 -10.71
CA ARG A 93 -2.32 12.11 -11.76
C ARG A 93 -3.22 13.05 -12.54
N ILE A 94 -3.08 13.10 -13.86
CA ILE A 94 -4.00 13.85 -14.75
C ILE A 94 -5.14 12.97 -15.25
N HIS A 95 -6.25 13.57 -15.67
CA HIS A 95 -7.41 12.84 -16.21
C HIS A 95 -7.33 12.78 -17.73
N LEU A 96 -7.24 11.57 -18.30
CA LEU A 96 -7.54 11.31 -19.70
C LEU A 96 -8.91 10.64 -19.82
N GLU A 97 -9.47 10.63 -21.03
CA GLU A 97 -10.72 9.96 -21.32
C GLU A 97 -10.70 8.48 -20.86
N GLY A 98 -11.83 8.00 -20.35
CA GLY A 98 -11.96 6.66 -19.78
C GLY A 98 -11.22 6.47 -18.45
N LYS A 99 -10.55 5.32 -18.31
CA LYS A 99 -9.88 4.89 -17.06
C LYS A 99 -8.41 5.32 -16.97
N ARG A 100 -7.88 6.08 -17.93
CA ARG A 100 -6.46 6.46 -17.95
C ARG A 100 -6.19 7.69 -17.08
N ARG A 101 -5.16 7.57 -16.26
CA ARG A 101 -4.71 8.53 -15.26
C ARG A 101 -3.18 8.49 -15.19
N PRO A 102 -2.41 8.95 -16.19
CA PRO A 102 -0.95 8.89 -16.11
C PRO A 102 -0.41 9.86 -15.05
N PHE A 103 0.82 9.60 -14.61
CA PHE A 103 1.56 10.55 -13.77
C PHE A 103 2.08 11.71 -14.61
N ALA A 104 2.02 12.92 -14.06
CA ALA A 104 2.54 14.12 -14.70
C ALA A 104 3.10 15.08 -13.67
N TRP A 105 4.06 15.91 -14.10
CA TRP A 105 4.53 17.06 -13.35
C TRP A 105 3.52 18.20 -13.47
N TRP A 106 3.16 18.78 -12.34
CA TRP A 106 2.18 19.85 -12.24
C TRP A 106 2.70 20.97 -11.33
N PRO A 107 2.45 22.25 -11.63
CA PRO A 107 2.89 23.34 -10.76
C PRO A 107 2.11 23.32 -9.44
N ALA A 108 2.84 23.33 -8.33
CA ALA A 108 2.32 23.42 -6.98
C ALA A 108 1.53 24.73 -6.81
N VAL A 109 0.34 24.63 -6.22
CA VAL A 109 -0.49 25.79 -5.93
C VAL A 109 -0.01 26.49 -4.68
N ARG A 110 -0.40 27.76 -4.51
CA ARG A 110 -0.24 28.45 -3.22
C ARG A 110 -1.18 27.85 -2.18
N PHE A 111 -0.67 27.58 -0.98
CA PHE A 111 -1.46 27.14 0.17
C PHE A 111 -1.65 28.26 1.20
N ASN A 112 -2.77 28.23 1.91
CA ASN A 112 -3.03 29.08 3.07
C ASN A 112 -2.65 28.36 4.37
N VAL A 113 -2.89 27.05 4.45
CA VAL A 113 -2.69 26.26 5.66
C VAL A 113 -1.96 24.95 5.33
N VAL A 114 -0.98 24.59 6.16
CA VAL A 114 -0.44 23.23 6.26
C VAL A 114 -1.09 22.54 7.44
N PHE A 115 -1.67 21.37 7.19
CA PHE A 115 -2.21 20.48 8.21
C PHE A 115 -1.33 19.25 8.28
N THR A 116 -0.57 19.10 9.36
CA THR A 116 0.28 17.93 9.57
C THR A 116 -0.11 17.18 10.83
N LEU A 117 -0.11 15.84 10.71
CA LEU A 117 -0.46 14.91 11.75
C LEU A 117 0.63 13.86 11.84
N GLN A 118 1.18 13.68 13.03
CA GLN A 118 2.09 12.57 13.30
C GLN A 118 1.83 12.03 14.70
N ALA A 119 1.08 10.93 14.78
CA ALA A 119 0.71 10.29 16.04
C ALA A 119 1.69 9.20 16.50
N ASP A 120 2.47 8.63 15.59
CA ASP A 120 3.48 7.60 15.92
C ASP A 120 4.87 8.25 16.03
N PRO A 121 5.51 8.21 17.23
CA PRO A 121 6.86 8.72 17.46
C PRO A 121 7.95 8.14 16.57
N LYS A 122 7.71 6.99 15.96
CA LYS A 122 8.65 6.32 15.07
C LYS A 122 8.51 6.75 13.61
N SER A 123 7.57 7.62 13.26
CA SER A 123 7.37 8.06 11.87
C SER A 123 8.52 8.91 11.35
N GLN A 124 8.41 9.32 10.09
CA GLN A 124 9.42 10.03 9.33
C GLN A 124 9.79 11.38 9.98
N GLU A 125 11.05 11.76 9.80
CA GLU A 125 11.61 13.00 10.30
C GLU A 125 11.10 14.20 9.50
N TYR A 126 11.00 15.36 10.16
CA TYR A 126 10.95 16.64 9.44
C TYR A 126 12.39 17.06 9.18
N LEU A 127 12.78 17.13 7.91
CA LEU A 127 14.16 17.48 7.57
C LEU A 127 14.44 18.97 7.86
N PRO A 128 15.70 19.37 8.11
CA PRO A 128 16.05 20.76 8.40
C PRO A 128 15.49 21.77 7.38
N GLU A 129 15.57 21.45 6.09
CA GLU A 129 15.04 22.29 5.02
C GLU A 129 13.49 22.36 4.99
N GLU A 130 12.80 21.31 5.44
CA GLU A 130 11.35 21.30 5.60
C GLU A 130 10.92 22.20 6.76
N ILE A 131 11.67 22.13 7.88
CA ILE A 131 11.45 22.99 9.04
C ILE A 131 11.68 24.45 8.67
N GLU A 132 12.76 24.76 7.95
CA GLU A 132 13.06 26.12 7.48
C GLU A 132 11.96 26.66 6.55
N THR A 133 11.51 25.83 5.59
CA THR A 133 10.43 26.18 4.66
C THR A 133 9.13 26.42 5.40
N LEU A 134 8.76 25.55 6.35
CA LEU A 134 7.58 25.72 7.19
C LEU A 134 7.65 26.99 8.04
N MET A 135 8.80 27.26 8.66
CA MET A 135 9.01 28.46 9.46
C MET A 135 8.83 29.73 8.62
N THR A 136 9.40 29.75 7.41
CA THR A 136 9.27 30.85 6.45
C THR A 136 7.83 31.03 5.99
N PHE A 137 7.16 29.92 5.66
CA PHE A 137 5.75 29.91 5.28
C PHE A 137 4.87 30.52 6.37
N VAL A 138 5.03 30.09 7.63
CA VAL A 138 4.27 30.62 8.76
C VAL A 138 4.59 32.10 8.99
N ARG A 139 5.87 32.48 9.13
CA ARG A 139 6.25 33.88 9.38
C ARG A 139 5.71 34.85 8.30
N SER A 140 5.54 34.36 7.07
CA SER A 140 5.05 35.14 5.93
C SER A 140 3.52 35.25 5.84
N GLY A 141 2.77 34.63 6.76
CA GLY A 141 1.30 34.68 6.80
C GLY A 141 0.60 33.33 6.68
N GLY A 142 1.35 32.26 6.41
CA GLY A 142 0.82 30.90 6.35
C GLY A 142 0.29 30.40 7.70
N GLY A 143 -0.70 29.51 7.63
CA GLY A 143 -1.26 28.81 8.77
C GLY A 143 -0.67 27.42 8.97
N LEU A 144 -0.41 27.00 10.20
CA LEU A 144 0.05 25.65 10.51
C LEU A 144 -0.85 24.99 11.55
N VAL A 145 -1.35 23.79 11.25
CA VAL A 145 -2.05 22.94 12.21
C VAL A 145 -1.19 21.71 12.47
N LEU A 146 -0.71 21.58 13.71
CA LEU A 146 0.08 20.45 14.20
C LEU A 146 -0.82 19.53 15.02
N VAL A 147 -0.89 18.26 14.65
CA VAL A 147 -1.70 17.26 15.36
C VAL A 147 -0.84 16.13 15.88
N GLY A 148 -0.76 16.02 17.20
CA GLY A 148 0.00 14.99 17.89
C GLY A 148 -0.71 13.66 18.03
N GLY A 149 -0.06 12.76 18.75
CA GLY A 149 -0.63 11.49 19.19
C GLY A 149 -0.32 11.24 20.66
N ARG A 150 -0.65 10.04 21.11
CA ARG A 150 -0.39 9.63 22.48
C ARG A 150 0.96 8.93 22.58
N VAL A 151 1.83 9.48 23.42
CA VAL A 151 3.15 8.92 23.73
C VAL A 151 3.15 8.49 25.20
N ARG A 152 3.77 7.35 25.52
CA ARG A 152 3.65 6.72 26.85
C ARG A 152 4.78 7.08 27.83
N ASN A 153 5.91 7.56 27.35
CA ASN A 153 7.08 7.84 28.18
C ASN A 153 7.94 9.00 27.62
N GLU A 154 8.84 9.50 28.46
CA GLU A 154 9.76 10.62 28.17
C GLU A 154 10.68 10.31 26.99
N ASP A 155 11.18 9.08 26.88
CA ASP A 155 12.16 8.73 25.83
C ASP A 155 11.52 8.75 24.44
N ALA A 156 10.32 8.20 24.30
CA ALA A 156 9.55 8.30 23.06
C ALA A 156 9.21 9.76 22.72
N LEU A 157 8.98 10.62 23.71
CA LEU A 157 8.73 12.05 23.52
C LEU A 157 9.98 12.79 23.00
N LYS A 158 11.18 12.43 23.47
CA LYS A 158 12.45 13.01 23.04
C LYS A 158 12.77 12.70 21.57
N ILE A 159 12.50 11.47 21.13
CA ILE A 159 12.78 11.04 19.76
C ILE A 159 11.68 11.41 18.76
N TRP A 160 10.46 11.75 19.23
CA TRP A 160 9.32 12.04 18.36
C TRP A 160 9.56 13.26 17.46
N PRO A 161 9.53 13.11 16.11
CA PRO A 161 9.81 14.22 15.20
C PRO A 161 8.85 15.40 15.33
N LEU A 162 7.54 15.17 15.49
CA LEU A 162 6.57 16.26 15.70
C LEU A 162 6.83 17.04 17.00
N SER A 163 7.31 16.37 18.05
CA SER A 163 7.69 17.04 19.30
C SER A 163 8.89 17.96 19.11
N ARG A 164 9.86 17.56 18.27
CA ARG A 164 10.96 18.43 17.82
C ARG A 164 10.44 19.61 17.02
N LEU A 165 9.58 19.38 16.02
CA LEU A 165 8.98 20.45 15.23
C LEU A 165 8.19 21.45 16.10
N ALA A 166 7.40 20.98 17.06
CA ALA A 166 6.64 21.86 17.95
C ALA A 166 7.55 22.80 18.76
N ARG A 167 8.76 22.35 19.14
CA ARG A 167 9.74 23.16 19.89
C ARG A 167 10.28 24.33 19.07
N GLU A 168 10.44 24.17 17.76
CA GLU A 168 10.80 25.27 16.86
C GLU A 168 9.77 26.41 16.89
N PHE A 169 8.53 26.09 17.28
CA PHE A 169 7.44 27.04 17.48
C PHE A 169 7.14 27.36 18.96
N GLY A 170 8.07 27.05 19.88
CA GLY A 170 7.94 27.38 21.31
C GLY A 170 6.89 26.57 22.08
N ALA A 171 6.52 25.39 21.59
CA ALA A 171 5.64 24.45 22.29
C ALA A 171 6.29 23.07 22.43
N SER A 172 5.79 22.26 23.36
CA SER A 172 6.13 20.84 23.42
C SER A 172 4.97 20.03 23.96
N PHE A 173 5.03 18.71 23.78
CA PHE A 173 4.07 17.79 24.38
C PHE A 173 4.58 17.37 25.77
N SER A 174 3.67 17.02 26.67
CA SER A 174 3.98 16.44 27.97
C SER A 174 3.72 14.93 27.97
N THR A 175 4.40 14.19 28.84
CA THR A 175 4.03 12.81 29.18
C THR A 175 2.79 12.74 30.07
N GLU A 176 2.44 13.86 30.72
CA GLU A 176 1.20 13.98 31.47
C GLU A 176 -0.01 14.04 30.54
N GLY A 177 -1.09 13.38 30.92
CA GLY A 177 -2.33 13.37 30.16
C GLY A 177 -3.47 14.12 30.84
N ASP A 178 -4.43 14.54 30.03
CA ASP A 178 -5.75 14.99 30.44
C ASP A 178 -6.80 14.38 29.49
N SER A 179 -8.08 14.65 29.73
CA SER A 179 -9.18 14.12 28.90
C SER A 179 -10.12 15.23 28.44
N LEU A 180 -10.58 15.11 27.20
CA LEU A 180 -11.72 15.86 26.66
C LEU A 180 -12.85 14.86 26.40
N GLY A 181 -13.85 14.85 27.28
CA GLY A 181 -14.86 13.80 27.30
C GLY A 181 -14.21 12.42 27.47
N LYS A 182 -14.48 11.50 26.54
CA LYS A 182 -13.89 10.16 26.50
C LYS A 182 -12.48 10.11 25.89
N THR A 183 -12.05 11.18 25.22
CA THR A 183 -10.77 11.21 24.52
C THR A 183 -9.64 11.57 25.47
N ARG A 184 -8.71 10.63 25.69
CA ARG A 184 -7.46 10.91 26.40
C ARG A 184 -6.44 11.56 25.46
N ALA A 185 -5.77 12.59 25.95
CA ALA A 185 -4.79 13.36 25.19
C ALA A 185 -3.59 13.76 26.07
N LEU A 186 -2.46 14.07 25.43
CA LEU A 186 -1.32 14.63 26.14
C LEU A 186 -1.58 16.09 26.50
N ALA A 187 -1.09 16.54 27.64
CA ALA A 187 -1.05 17.96 27.95
C ALA A 187 0.01 18.66 27.10
N LEU A 188 -0.23 19.91 26.74
CA LEU A 188 0.74 20.78 26.07
C LEU A 188 1.58 21.53 27.11
N LYS A 189 2.88 21.66 26.86
CA LYS A 189 3.77 22.58 27.56
C LYS A 189 4.02 23.77 26.65
N LEU A 190 3.65 24.96 27.14
CA LEU A 190 3.50 26.16 26.34
C LEU A 190 4.36 27.27 26.95
N ASP A 191 5.09 28.02 26.11
CA ASP A 191 5.67 29.29 26.53
C ASP A 191 4.57 30.39 26.65
N SER A 192 4.94 31.59 27.10
CA SER A 192 4.00 32.70 27.31
C SER A 192 3.36 33.25 26.04
N THR A 193 3.85 32.87 24.85
CA THR A 193 3.34 33.34 23.56
C THR A 193 2.17 32.50 23.03
N TRP A 194 1.91 31.36 23.64
CA TRP A 194 0.80 30.48 23.31
C TRP A 194 -0.44 30.75 24.18
N LYS A 195 -1.62 30.66 23.56
CA LYS A 195 -2.91 30.78 24.23
C LYS A 195 -3.63 29.43 24.23
N PRO A 196 -3.87 28.80 25.39
CA PRO A 196 -4.77 27.66 25.50
C PRO A 196 -6.15 28.00 24.93
N GLN A 197 -6.78 27.05 24.24
CA GLN A 197 -8.12 27.19 23.66
C GLN A 197 -9.06 26.09 24.14
N VAL A 198 -8.55 24.88 24.28
CA VAL A 198 -9.27 23.76 24.87
C VAL A 198 -8.43 23.24 26.02
N VAL A 199 -9.04 23.17 27.19
CA VAL A 199 -8.46 22.57 28.40
C VAL A 199 -9.19 21.28 28.72
N GLY A 200 -8.47 20.29 29.23
CA GLY A 200 -9.06 19.05 29.70
C GLY A 200 -9.71 19.19 31.07
N ILE A 201 -10.30 18.10 31.54
CA ILE A 201 -11.00 18.04 32.84
C ILE A 201 -10.11 18.34 34.06
N LYS A 202 -8.79 18.18 33.94
CA LYS A 202 -7.80 18.54 34.97
C LYS A 202 -7.17 19.92 34.74
N GLY A 203 -7.76 20.73 33.85
CA GLY A 203 -7.31 22.09 33.54
C GLY A 203 -6.06 22.16 32.66
N LYS A 204 -5.59 21.04 32.09
CA LYS A 204 -4.37 21.05 31.26
C LYS A 204 -4.69 21.43 29.82
N PRO A 205 -3.85 22.24 29.15
CA PRO A 205 -4.09 22.63 27.77
C PRO A 205 -3.97 21.44 26.82
N LEU A 206 -4.98 21.24 25.97
CA LEU A 206 -5.06 20.18 24.95
C LEU A 206 -5.04 20.74 23.52
N VAL A 207 -5.57 21.95 23.34
CA VAL A 207 -5.46 22.72 22.09
C VAL A 207 -4.96 24.11 22.43
N ALA A 208 -3.98 24.61 21.68
CA ALA A 208 -3.43 25.94 21.85
C ALA A 208 -3.22 26.64 20.51
N ARG A 209 -3.18 27.97 20.55
CA ARG A 209 -3.02 28.86 19.40
C ARG A 209 -1.88 29.84 19.64
N ARG A 210 -1.13 30.16 18.60
CA ARG A 210 -0.06 31.16 18.61
C ARG A 210 -0.03 31.94 17.32
N GLU A 211 0.23 33.24 17.42
CA GLU A 211 0.60 34.07 16.26
C GLU A 211 2.13 34.11 16.17
N LEU A 212 2.67 34.01 14.95
CA LEU A 212 4.12 34.03 14.71
C LEU A 212 4.42 34.75 13.39
N GLY A 213 5.10 35.90 13.47
CA GLY A 213 5.21 36.79 12.32
C GLY A 213 3.83 37.24 11.87
N LYS A 214 3.52 37.05 10.58
CA LYS A 214 2.18 37.30 10.03
C LYS A 214 1.26 36.07 10.12
N GLY A 215 1.79 34.89 10.44
CA GLY A 215 1.06 33.63 10.41
C GLY A 215 0.52 33.19 11.76
N ARG A 216 -0.09 32.00 11.73
CA ARG A 216 -0.87 31.45 12.84
C ARG A 216 -0.69 29.96 12.97
N ILE A 217 -0.54 29.48 14.20
CA ILE A 217 -0.25 28.08 14.50
C ILE A 217 -1.29 27.54 15.47
N VAL A 218 -1.88 26.40 15.15
CA VAL A 218 -2.73 25.61 16.06
C VAL A 218 -2.02 24.32 16.41
N LEU A 219 -1.93 24.03 17.70
CA LEU A 219 -1.41 22.76 18.20
C LEU A 219 -2.55 21.97 18.84
N ILE A 220 -2.81 20.76 18.33
CA ILE A 220 -3.80 19.81 18.85
C ILE A 220 -3.04 18.62 19.41
N SER A 221 -3.21 18.33 20.70
CA SER A 221 -2.33 17.38 21.38
C SER A 221 -2.55 15.91 21.02
N SER A 222 -3.71 15.56 20.43
CA SER A 222 -4.06 14.18 20.09
C SER A 222 -4.93 14.08 18.85
N SER A 223 -4.54 13.19 17.93
CA SER A 223 -5.31 12.79 16.76
C SER A 223 -6.67 12.19 17.11
N GLY A 224 -6.83 11.60 18.30
CA GLY A 224 -8.13 11.08 18.77
C GLY A 224 -9.22 12.16 18.86
N MET A 225 -8.82 13.43 19.03
CA MET A 225 -9.72 14.59 19.10
C MET A 225 -10.29 14.97 17.72
N ILE A 226 -9.74 14.42 16.65
CA ILE A 226 -10.14 14.74 15.27
C ILE A 226 -10.36 13.49 14.39
N ASP A 227 -10.09 12.28 14.90
CA ASP A 227 -10.27 11.05 14.12
C ASP A 227 -11.75 10.74 13.90
N LEU A 228 -12.16 10.85 12.63
CA LEU A 228 -13.53 10.64 12.16
C LEU A 228 -13.85 9.16 11.84
N ARG A 229 -12.91 8.23 12.04
CA ARG A 229 -13.13 6.78 11.83
C ARG A 229 -13.67 6.07 13.06
N ASP A 230 -13.86 6.79 14.15
CA ASP A 230 -14.28 6.26 15.44
C ASP A 230 -15.69 5.67 15.35
N ARG A 231 -15.76 4.33 15.22
CA ARG A 231 -17.04 3.60 15.06
C ARG A 231 -17.89 3.63 16.33
N GLY A 232 -17.31 3.99 17.47
CA GLY A 232 -18.02 4.12 18.74
C GLY A 232 -18.52 5.54 19.03
N ALA A 233 -18.16 6.52 18.19
CA ALA A 233 -18.55 7.91 18.38
C ALA A 233 -20.00 8.15 17.94
N SER A 234 -20.73 8.94 18.73
CA SER A 234 -22.06 9.45 18.37
C SER A 234 -21.97 10.44 17.20
N ARG A 235 -23.12 10.74 16.58
CA ARG A 235 -23.19 11.78 15.54
C ARG A 235 -22.72 13.14 16.04
N ASP A 236 -23.05 13.49 17.28
CA ASP A 236 -22.64 14.76 17.90
C ASP A 236 -21.15 14.78 18.20
N GLU A 237 -20.57 13.65 18.63
CA GLU A 237 -19.12 13.52 18.82
C GLU A 237 -18.38 13.70 17.48
N ILE A 238 -18.86 13.08 16.40
CA ILE A 238 -18.30 13.28 15.05
C ILE A 238 -18.43 14.74 14.60
N ALA A 239 -19.60 15.36 14.79
CA ALA A 239 -19.81 16.77 14.43
C ALA A 239 -18.89 17.71 15.23
N ALA A 240 -18.65 17.43 16.51
CA ALA A 240 -17.71 18.19 17.35
C ALA A 240 -16.25 18.06 16.85
N LYS A 241 -15.84 16.85 16.43
CA LYS A 241 -14.52 16.62 15.81
C LYS A 241 -14.38 17.38 14.49
N GLU A 242 -15.38 17.32 13.61
CA GLU A 242 -15.41 18.08 12.35
C GLU A 242 -15.34 19.60 12.61
N LYS A 243 -16.10 20.11 13.59
CA LYS A 243 -16.04 21.51 14.01
C LYS A 243 -14.66 21.92 14.51
N LEU A 244 -14.01 21.10 15.34
CA LEU A 244 -12.65 21.36 15.81
C LEU A 244 -11.65 21.47 14.65
N ILE A 245 -11.74 20.56 13.66
CA ILE A 245 -10.91 20.62 12.44
C ILE A 245 -11.15 21.95 11.71
N ALA A 246 -12.42 22.27 11.42
CA ALA A 246 -12.80 23.45 10.65
C ALA A 246 -12.38 24.76 11.35
N ASP A 247 -12.61 24.87 12.66
CA ASP A 247 -12.26 26.07 13.44
C ASP A 247 -10.75 26.24 13.57
N SER A 248 -10.00 25.14 13.65
CA SER A 248 -8.53 25.17 13.70
C SER A 248 -7.97 25.66 12.37
N VAL A 249 -8.43 25.11 11.24
CA VAL A 249 -7.99 25.52 9.91
C VAL A 249 -8.41 26.96 9.60
N ARG A 250 -9.67 27.34 9.91
CA ARG A 250 -10.16 28.71 9.70
C ARG A 250 -9.32 29.73 10.48
N TRP A 251 -9.02 29.45 11.73
CA TRP A 251 -8.21 30.36 12.53
C TRP A 251 -6.77 30.44 12.02
N ALA A 252 -6.15 29.30 11.69
CA ALA A 252 -4.81 29.23 11.14
C ALA A 252 -4.67 29.97 9.80
N ALA A 253 -5.70 29.93 8.95
CA ALA A 253 -5.70 30.63 7.66
C ALA A 253 -5.68 32.15 7.78
N GLY A 254 -6.07 32.73 8.93
CA GLY A 254 -6.29 34.17 9.07
C GLY A 254 -5.03 35.05 9.08
N GLY A 255 -3.84 34.48 8.88
CA GLY A 255 -2.60 35.24 8.67
C GLY A 255 -2.40 35.73 7.23
N ALA A 256 -3.19 35.24 6.27
CA ALA A 256 -3.11 35.61 4.86
C ALA A 256 -4.50 35.68 4.22
N PRO A 257 -4.71 36.50 3.18
CA PRO A 257 -5.94 36.48 2.41
C PRO A 257 -6.16 35.11 1.74
N PRO A 258 -7.42 34.69 1.53
CA PRO A 258 -7.72 33.50 0.73
C PRO A 258 -7.05 33.56 -0.64
N VAL A 259 -6.58 32.41 -1.14
CA VAL A 259 -5.96 32.30 -2.47
C VAL A 259 -6.98 32.61 -3.57
N GLY A 260 -8.24 32.20 -3.39
CA GLY A 260 -9.31 32.44 -4.36
C GLY A 260 -9.10 31.74 -5.71
N GLY A 261 -9.84 32.16 -6.74
CA GLY A 261 -9.69 31.64 -8.10
C GLY A 261 -10.09 30.17 -8.29
N SER A 262 -9.39 29.49 -9.19
CA SER A 262 -9.63 28.10 -9.61
C SER A 262 -9.62 27.09 -8.45
N ARG A 263 -10.54 26.11 -8.46
CA ARG A 263 -10.55 24.99 -7.50
C ARG A 263 -9.86 23.74 -8.04
N ARG A 264 -9.02 23.89 -9.07
CA ARG A 264 -8.25 22.80 -9.69
C ARG A 264 -7.02 22.49 -8.86
N LEU A 265 -7.25 21.81 -7.75
CA LEU A 265 -6.20 21.23 -6.92
C LEU A 265 -6.17 19.72 -7.15
N PRO A 266 -4.98 19.09 -7.08
CA PRO A 266 -4.88 17.63 -7.04
C PRO A 266 -5.81 17.08 -5.96
N ARG A 267 -6.58 16.05 -6.29
CA ARG A 267 -7.52 15.42 -5.35
C ARG A 267 -7.39 13.92 -5.34
N GLU A 268 -7.65 13.33 -4.17
CA GLU A 268 -7.67 11.90 -3.98
C GLU A 268 -8.72 11.26 -4.89
N ARG A 269 -8.39 10.05 -5.35
CA ARG A 269 -9.26 9.20 -6.16
C ARG A 269 -9.47 7.90 -5.40
N ALA A 270 -9.49 6.78 -6.11
CA ALA A 270 -9.42 5.46 -5.49
C ALA A 270 -8.04 5.14 -4.87
N GLY A 271 -7.05 6.05 -4.97
CA GLY A 271 -5.66 5.81 -4.58
C GLY A 271 -5.12 6.59 -3.40
N GLY A 272 -3.79 6.51 -3.24
CA GLY A 272 -3.10 6.80 -1.98
C GLY A 272 -2.79 8.26 -1.69
N GLY A 273 -2.87 9.15 -2.67
CA GLY A 273 -2.59 10.56 -2.46
C GLY A 273 -2.78 11.38 -3.73
N PRO A 274 -3.11 12.68 -3.60
CA PRO A 274 -3.22 13.56 -4.76
C PRO A 274 -1.89 14.08 -5.30
N ILE A 275 -0.96 14.44 -4.40
CA ILE A 275 0.44 14.71 -4.73
C ILE A 275 1.27 13.52 -4.26
N TYR A 276 2.04 12.95 -5.18
CA TYR A 276 2.89 11.78 -4.96
C TYR A 276 4.29 12.22 -4.54
N PRO A 277 5.07 11.32 -3.90
CA PRO A 277 6.43 11.65 -3.47
C PRO A 277 7.27 12.18 -4.63
N GLU A 278 8.29 12.98 -4.35
CA GLU A 278 9.09 13.68 -5.35
C GLU A 278 10.15 12.79 -6.02
N ARG A 279 10.74 11.83 -5.29
CA ARG A 279 11.78 10.96 -5.85
C ARG A 279 11.19 9.78 -6.60
N GLU A 280 11.95 9.28 -7.56
CA GLU A 280 11.64 8.07 -8.29
C GLU A 280 12.87 7.18 -8.43
N MET A 281 12.64 5.87 -8.40
CA MET A 281 13.62 4.86 -8.79
C MET A 281 12.97 3.85 -9.71
N ARG A 282 13.70 3.46 -10.75
CA ARG A 282 13.26 2.41 -11.66
C ARG A 282 13.99 1.11 -11.37
N ILE A 283 13.22 0.05 -11.15
CA ILE A 283 13.70 -1.31 -10.92
C ILE A 283 13.11 -2.20 -12.01
N GLY A 284 13.75 -2.25 -13.18
CA GLY A 284 13.20 -2.91 -14.37
C GLY A 284 11.89 -2.27 -14.83
N ASN A 285 10.79 -3.03 -14.77
CA ASN A 285 9.43 -2.58 -15.07
C ASN A 285 8.67 -2.03 -13.85
N VAL A 286 9.30 -1.91 -12.69
CA VAL A 286 8.71 -1.28 -11.51
C VAL A 286 9.20 0.15 -11.37
N VAL A 287 8.27 1.08 -11.14
CA VAL A 287 8.57 2.48 -10.81
C VAL A 287 8.20 2.70 -9.35
N VAL A 288 9.19 3.03 -8.53
CA VAL A 288 9.03 3.27 -7.09
C VAL A 288 9.07 4.77 -6.84
N TYR A 289 8.00 5.33 -6.26
CA TYR A 289 7.97 6.71 -5.79
C TYR A 289 8.13 6.77 -4.28
N TYR A 290 9.04 7.61 -3.80
CA TYR A 290 9.39 7.73 -2.39
C TYR A 290 9.82 9.17 -2.06
N ALA A 291 9.67 9.55 -0.80
CA ALA A 291 10.04 10.87 -0.32
C ALA A 291 11.48 10.84 0.23
N LYS A 292 12.20 11.96 0.14
CA LYS A 292 13.58 12.05 0.64
C LYS A 292 13.67 11.95 2.17
N ASN A 293 12.59 12.24 2.89
CA ASN A 293 12.49 12.13 4.35
C ASN A 293 12.16 10.71 4.83
N GLN A 294 12.07 9.73 3.92
CA GLN A 294 11.96 8.33 4.31
C GLN A 294 13.13 7.94 5.23
N LYS A 295 12.88 6.99 6.14
CA LYS A 295 13.92 6.53 7.04
C LYS A 295 15.10 5.98 6.24
N LYS A 296 16.32 6.19 6.75
CA LYS A 296 17.56 5.78 6.06
C LYS A 296 17.54 4.30 5.66
N GLU A 297 17.08 3.43 6.54
CA GLU A 297 16.94 1.99 6.28
C GLU A 297 15.92 1.67 5.18
N LEU A 298 14.88 2.49 5.01
CA LEU A 298 13.90 2.32 3.93
C LEU A 298 14.44 2.86 2.60
N LEU A 299 15.17 3.97 2.62
CA LEU A 299 15.89 4.47 1.45
C LEU A 299 16.88 3.41 0.93
N ASN A 300 17.70 2.86 1.83
CA ASN A 300 18.62 1.76 1.50
C ASN A 300 17.87 0.54 0.95
N ALA A 301 16.71 0.19 1.53
CA ALA A 301 15.91 -0.93 1.05
C ALA A 301 15.36 -0.69 -0.37
N VAL A 302 14.94 0.53 -0.70
CA VAL A 302 14.54 0.91 -2.06
C VAL A 302 15.73 0.79 -3.02
N GLU A 303 16.89 1.31 -2.63
CA GLU A 303 18.08 1.40 -3.48
C GLU A 303 18.80 0.05 -3.70
N HIS A 304 18.76 -0.86 -2.72
CA HIS A 304 19.57 -2.07 -2.73
C HIS A 304 18.76 -3.35 -2.58
N ASP A 305 17.82 -3.40 -1.64
CA ASP A 305 17.10 -4.64 -1.31
C ASP A 305 15.95 -4.93 -2.28
N MET A 306 15.21 -3.92 -2.75
CA MET A 306 14.14 -4.10 -3.74
C MET A 306 14.65 -4.66 -5.07
N PRO A 307 15.75 -4.17 -5.67
CA PRO A 307 16.35 -4.80 -6.85
C PRO A 307 16.67 -6.28 -6.63
N LEU A 308 17.26 -6.63 -5.49
CA LEU A 308 17.56 -8.02 -5.14
C LEU A 308 16.30 -8.86 -4.95
N ALA A 309 15.30 -8.34 -4.24
CA ALA A 309 14.01 -9.00 -4.02
C ALA A 309 13.31 -9.28 -5.35
N LYS A 310 13.30 -8.30 -6.27
CA LYS A 310 12.75 -8.45 -7.62
C LYS A 310 13.46 -9.58 -8.36
N GLN A 311 14.79 -9.52 -8.39
CA GLN A 311 15.62 -10.54 -9.05
C GLN A 311 15.31 -11.94 -8.51
N LYS A 312 15.18 -12.09 -7.19
CA LYS A 312 14.87 -13.38 -6.55
C LYS A 312 13.48 -13.90 -6.92
N ILE A 313 12.46 -13.04 -6.91
CA ILE A 313 11.10 -13.44 -7.32
C ILE A 313 11.09 -13.86 -8.79
N GLU A 314 11.76 -13.12 -9.68
CA GLU A 314 11.85 -13.48 -11.10
C GLU A 314 12.63 -14.76 -11.36
N GLN A 315 13.64 -15.05 -10.53
CA GLN A 315 14.35 -16.34 -10.56
C GLN A 315 13.45 -17.49 -10.10
N TRP A 316 12.63 -17.30 -9.05
CA TRP A 316 11.71 -18.34 -8.57
C TRP A 316 10.49 -18.53 -9.48
N LEU A 317 10.06 -17.49 -10.19
CA LEU A 317 8.89 -17.50 -11.05
C LEU A 317 9.15 -16.76 -12.37
N PRO A 318 9.85 -17.38 -13.33
CA PRO A 318 10.02 -16.80 -14.67
C PRO A 318 8.63 -16.47 -15.25
N SER A 319 8.42 -15.23 -15.66
CA SER A 319 7.12 -14.73 -16.16
C SER A 319 7.34 -13.76 -17.32
N VAL A 320 6.34 -13.60 -18.17
CA VAL A 320 6.34 -12.53 -19.18
C VAL A 320 6.14 -11.20 -18.46
N PRO A 321 7.03 -10.21 -18.64
CA PRO A 321 6.83 -8.88 -18.06
C PRO A 321 5.54 -8.25 -18.58
N PRO A 322 4.75 -7.57 -17.75
CA PRO A 322 3.61 -6.80 -18.22
C PRO A 322 4.06 -5.63 -19.12
N ASP A 323 3.23 -5.28 -20.10
CA ASP A 323 3.44 -4.14 -21.00
C ASP A 323 3.42 -2.79 -20.27
N GLU A 324 2.78 -2.73 -19.09
CA GLU A 324 2.67 -1.53 -18.27
C GLU A 324 3.50 -1.67 -16.99
N PRO A 325 4.17 -0.59 -16.54
CA PRO A 325 4.95 -0.63 -15.33
C PRO A 325 4.04 -0.73 -14.10
N MET A 326 4.54 -1.46 -13.10
CA MET A 326 3.95 -1.43 -11.76
C MET A 326 4.44 -0.17 -11.06
N TYR A 327 3.52 0.64 -10.53
CA TYR A 327 3.87 1.78 -9.70
C TYR A 327 3.70 1.42 -8.22
N LEU A 328 4.78 1.55 -7.45
CA LEU A 328 4.80 1.37 -6.01
C LEU A 328 5.02 2.72 -5.31
N ILE A 329 4.10 3.09 -4.43
CA ILE A 329 4.22 4.32 -3.63
C ILE A 329 4.67 3.98 -2.21
N VAL A 330 5.84 4.48 -1.80
CA VAL A 330 6.37 4.33 -0.44
C VAL A 330 5.95 5.54 0.39
N SER A 331 4.98 5.34 1.28
CA SER A 331 4.41 6.36 2.15
C SER A 331 4.96 6.30 3.58
N ALA A 332 4.89 7.42 4.28
CA ALA A 332 5.31 7.53 5.67
C ALA A 332 4.34 6.87 6.66
N GLY A 333 4.83 6.35 7.79
CA GLY A 333 4.03 5.73 8.85
C GLY A 333 4.02 4.19 8.83
N GLY A 334 3.22 3.58 9.72
CA GLY A 334 3.04 2.12 9.81
C GLY A 334 1.58 1.70 9.65
N GLY A 335 1.10 1.60 8.41
CA GLY A 335 -0.33 1.49 8.07
C GLY A 335 -0.72 0.34 7.12
N GLY A 336 0.22 -0.48 6.67
CA GLY A 336 -0.06 -1.59 5.74
C GLY A 336 0.08 -1.18 4.27
N GLY A 337 -0.70 -1.78 3.37
CA GLY A 337 -0.66 -1.47 1.94
C GLY A 337 -2.05 -1.26 1.33
N TRP A 338 -2.10 -0.72 0.12
CA TRP A 338 -3.33 -0.58 -0.67
C TRP A 338 -3.02 -0.80 -2.14
N ALA A 339 -4.00 -1.29 -2.91
CA ALA A 339 -3.91 -1.45 -4.35
C ALA A 339 -5.06 -0.70 -5.05
N VAL A 340 -4.79 -0.11 -6.19
CA VAL A 340 -5.75 0.68 -6.96
C VAL A 340 -5.97 0.07 -8.33
N ASN A 341 -7.14 -0.55 -8.48
CA ASN A 341 -7.58 -1.19 -9.72
C ASN A 341 -8.64 -0.39 -10.48
N ALA A 342 -9.00 0.81 -10.01
CA ALA A 342 -10.05 1.63 -10.60
C ALA A 342 -9.62 2.37 -11.89
N TYR A 343 -8.31 2.55 -12.10
CA TYR A 343 -7.73 3.28 -13.23
C TYR A 343 -6.35 2.74 -13.62
N LEU A 344 -5.88 3.14 -14.80
CA LEU A 344 -4.56 2.80 -15.35
C LEU A 344 -3.64 4.03 -15.47
N PRO A 345 -2.31 3.86 -15.39
CA PRO A 345 -1.65 2.64 -14.97
C PRO A 345 -1.92 2.33 -13.50
N LYS A 346 -1.96 1.03 -13.16
CA LYS A 346 -2.22 0.55 -11.81
C LYS A 346 -1.19 1.10 -10.84
N GLU A 347 -1.62 1.36 -9.61
CA GLU A 347 -0.72 1.68 -8.51
C GLU A 347 -1.02 0.83 -7.30
N THR A 348 0.04 0.54 -6.56
CA THR A 348 -0.01 -0.04 -5.23
C THR A 348 0.82 0.84 -4.31
N GLY A 349 0.60 0.75 -3.01
CA GLY A 349 1.38 1.52 -2.06
C GLY A 349 1.51 0.85 -0.72
N VAL A 350 2.53 1.31 0.00
CA VAL A 350 3.02 0.72 1.23
C VAL A 350 3.31 1.80 2.26
N ILE A 351 2.77 1.59 3.45
CA ILE A 351 2.92 2.43 4.64
C ILE A 351 3.66 1.57 5.67
N SER A 352 4.99 1.61 5.65
CA SER A 352 5.86 0.81 6.53
C SER A 352 6.93 1.65 7.19
N LEU A 353 7.24 1.33 8.46
CA LEU A 353 8.39 1.87 9.21
C LEU A 353 9.57 0.90 9.25
N THR A 354 9.47 -0.28 8.62
CA THR A 354 10.52 -1.31 8.63
C THR A 354 10.84 -1.79 7.23
N THR A 355 12.11 -2.12 7.00
CA THR A 355 12.61 -2.75 5.76
C THR A 355 11.84 -4.04 5.46
N GLN A 356 11.65 -4.89 6.46
CA GLN A 356 10.89 -6.13 6.28
C GLN A 356 9.45 -5.87 5.83
N GLY A 357 8.74 -4.92 6.44
CA GLY A 357 7.37 -4.58 6.03
C GLY A 357 7.30 -4.03 4.60
N LEU A 358 8.29 -3.22 4.22
CA LEU A 358 8.42 -2.66 2.87
C LEU A 358 8.63 -3.76 1.82
N LEU A 359 9.62 -4.63 2.04
CA LEU A 359 9.95 -5.73 1.12
C LEU A 359 8.84 -6.78 1.06
N SER A 360 8.16 -7.03 2.18
CA SER A 360 7.00 -7.94 2.25
C SER A 360 5.88 -7.50 1.31
N VAL A 361 5.48 -6.23 1.36
CA VAL A 361 4.43 -5.70 0.47
C VAL A 361 4.95 -5.65 -0.96
N PHE A 362 6.18 -5.18 -1.18
CA PHE A 362 6.78 -5.15 -2.51
C PHE A 362 6.75 -6.54 -3.20
N GLY A 363 7.17 -7.59 -2.48
CA GLY A 363 7.17 -8.95 -3.02
C GLY A 363 5.77 -9.50 -3.30
N HIS A 364 4.79 -9.17 -2.45
CA HIS A 364 3.39 -9.53 -2.65
C HIS A 364 2.82 -8.89 -3.93
N GLU A 365 2.97 -7.56 -4.04
CA GLU A 365 2.42 -6.81 -5.17
C GLU A 365 3.13 -7.12 -6.49
N LEU A 366 4.44 -7.36 -6.46
CA LEU A 366 5.19 -7.81 -7.63
C LEU A 366 4.64 -9.15 -8.14
N ALA A 367 4.39 -10.11 -7.24
CA ALA A 367 3.86 -11.42 -7.62
C ALA A 367 2.44 -11.34 -8.23
N HIS A 368 1.62 -10.36 -7.84
CA HIS A 368 0.35 -10.09 -8.55
C HIS A 368 0.52 -9.72 -10.03
N THR A 369 1.72 -9.34 -10.46
CA THR A 369 2.01 -9.06 -11.87
C THR A 369 2.55 -10.28 -12.63
N MET A 370 2.73 -11.42 -11.97
CA MET A 370 3.48 -12.57 -12.49
C MET A 370 2.62 -13.84 -12.53
N GLY A 371 2.21 -14.28 -13.72
CA GLY A 371 1.37 -15.49 -13.87
C GLY A 371 2.13 -16.83 -13.88
N GLY A 372 3.46 -16.77 -13.96
CA GLY A 372 4.34 -17.91 -14.21
C GLY A 372 4.78 -18.03 -15.67
N PRO A 373 5.56 -19.08 -16.01
CA PRO A 373 6.16 -19.21 -17.31
C PRO A 373 5.13 -19.49 -18.40
N PRO A 374 5.16 -18.77 -19.54
CA PRO A 374 4.17 -18.95 -20.60
C PRO A 374 4.33 -20.31 -21.29
N ASN A 375 3.29 -20.72 -22.02
CA ASN A 375 3.37 -21.87 -22.92
C ASN A 375 4.31 -21.60 -24.12
N ALA A 376 4.47 -22.60 -24.99
CA ALA A 376 5.33 -22.50 -26.17
C ALA A 376 4.92 -21.38 -27.16
N LYS A 377 3.67 -20.91 -27.12
CA LYS A 377 3.16 -19.78 -27.91
C LYS A 377 3.37 -18.43 -27.23
N GLY A 378 3.99 -18.39 -26.04
CA GLY A 378 4.22 -17.15 -25.29
C GLY A 378 3.02 -16.67 -24.47
N HIS A 379 1.97 -17.49 -24.30
CA HIS A 379 0.72 -17.09 -23.63
C HIS A 379 0.52 -17.78 -22.27
N LEU A 380 -0.21 -17.09 -21.39
CA LEU A 380 -0.80 -17.69 -20.19
C LEU A 380 -2.16 -18.28 -20.55
N ALA A 381 -2.53 -19.41 -19.95
CA ALA A 381 -3.79 -20.10 -20.23
C ALA A 381 -4.31 -20.94 -19.06
N GLY A 382 -5.64 -21.04 -18.95
CA GLY A 382 -6.32 -21.63 -17.82
C GLY A 382 -6.22 -20.74 -16.58
N HIS A 383 -7.27 -20.69 -15.78
CA HIS A 383 -7.35 -19.97 -14.51
C HIS A 383 -7.66 -20.96 -13.41
N TRP A 384 -6.67 -21.32 -12.59
CA TRP A 384 -6.91 -22.18 -11.42
C TRP A 384 -7.88 -21.48 -10.43
N PRO A 385 -8.53 -22.22 -9.50
CA PRO A 385 -9.63 -21.69 -8.68
C PRO A 385 -9.37 -20.37 -7.93
N HIS A 386 -8.11 -20.07 -7.56
CA HIS A 386 -7.76 -18.80 -6.89
C HIS A 386 -7.12 -17.75 -7.81
N GLY A 387 -7.09 -17.99 -9.13
CA GLY A 387 -6.56 -17.07 -10.13
C GLY A 387 -5.03 -17.07 -10.23
N ASN A 388 -4.52 -16.98 -11.46
CA ASN A 388 -3.09 -17.08 -11.77
C ASN A 388 -2.19 -16.04 -11.07
N GLN A 389 -2.79 -14.95 -10.58
CA GLN A 389 -2.17 -13.83 -9.90
C GLN A 389 -2.97 -13.45 -8.64
N GLY A 390 -3.59 -14.44 -7.96
CA GLY A 390 -4.41 -14.21 -6.77
C GLY A 390 -3.64 -14.03 -5.46
N GLU A 391 -4.37 -13.78 -4.37
CA GLU A 391 -3.83 -13.54 -3.02
C GLU A 391 -2.99 -14.71 -2.47
N SER A 392 -3.41 -15.95 -2.71
CA SER A 392 -2.65 -17.13 -2.30
C SER A 392 -1.31 -17.22 -3.03
N HIS A 393 -1.31 -16.97 -4.34
CA HIS A 393 -0.11 -16.88 -5.17
C HIS A 393 0.84 -15.78 -4.67
N ALA A 394 0.35 -14.54 -4.55
CA ALA A 394 1.15 -13.41 -4.10
C ALA A 394 1.68 -13.62 -2.67
N GLY A 395 0.85 -14.14 -1.78
CA GLY A 395 1.22 -14.49 -0.40
C GLY A 395 2.34 -15.53 -0.31
N TRP A 396 2.44 -16.45 -1.27
CA TRP A 396 3.52 -17.45 -1.29
C TRP A 396 4.90 -16.82 -1.50
N PHE A 397 5.02 -15.95 -2.51
CA PHE A 397 6.26 -15.22 -2.79
C PHE A 397 6.57 -14.16 -1.74
N GLN A 398 5.55 -13.48 -1.20
CA GLN A 398 5.69 -12.63 -0.02
C GLN A 398 6.33 -13.39 1.14
N GLY A 399 5.91 -14.63 1.39
CA GLY A 399 6.48 -15.47 2.42
C GLY A 399 7.96 -15.78 2.19
N LYS A 400 8.34 -16.12 0.96
CA LYS A 400 9.75 -16.36 0.60
C LYS A 400 10.61 -15.11 0.77
N ILE A 401 10.11 -13.93 0.40
CA ILE A 401 10.79 -12.64 0.66
C ILE A 401 10.92 -12.35 2.15
N ASN A 402 9.87 -12.60 2.93
CA ASN A 402 9.93 -12.43 4.39
C ASN A 402 10.97 -13.33 5.04
N ALA A 403 11.11 -14.57 4.56
CA ALA A 403 12.15 -15.48 5.05
C ALA A 403 13.56 -15.02 4.63
N LEU A 404 13.73 -14.68 3.34
CA LEU A 404 15.02 -14.25 2.78
C LEU A 404 15.59 -13.01 3.48
N PHE A 405 14.76 -11.97 3.67
CA PHE A 405 15.21 -10.70 4.24
C PHE A 405 14.99 -10.60 5.75
N GLY A 406 14.12 -11.44 6.32
CA GLY A 406 13.88 -11.51 7.77
C GLY A 406 14.74 -12.54 8.50
N GLY A 407 15.46 -13.41 7.79
CA GLY A 407 16.37 -14.42 8.34
C GLY A 407 15.69 -15.65 8.95
N LYS A 408 14.36 -15.65 9.10
CA LYS A 408 13.58 -16.78 9.62
C LYS A 408 13.35 -17.82 8.53
N THR A 409 14.30 -18.73 8.39
CA THR A 409 14.33 -19.75 7.32
C THR A 409 14.10 -21.17 7.84
N ASP A 410 14.02 -21.36 9.15
CA ASP A 410 13.78 -22.62 9.86
C ASP A 410 12.28 -22.95 10.04
N GLU A 411 11.39 -22.03 9.65
CA GLU A 411 9.94 -22.20 9.71
C GLU A 411 9.34 -22.46 8.31
N ALA A 412 8.22 -23.18 8.28
CA ALA A 412 7.44 -23.35 7.05
C ALA A 412 6.96 -22.00 6.50
N ASN A 413 6.98 -21.87 5.17
CA ASN A 413 6.61 -20.61 4.51
C ASN A 413 5.22 -20.13 4.95
N ARG A 414 5.08 -18.82 5.19
CA ARG A 414 3.82 -18.20 5.68
C ARG A 414 3.23 -18.86 6.94
N ASN A 415 4.05 -19.55 7.75
CA ASN A 415 3.58 -20.36 8.88
C ASN A 415 2.45 -21.32 8.46
N ALA A 416 2.64 -22.00 7.32
CA ALA A 416 1.63 -22.90 6.75
C ALA A 416 1.23 -24.03 7.71
N ASN A 417 2.13 -24.46 8.61
CA ASN A 417 1.81 -25.43 9.67
C ASN A 417 0.77 -24.94 10.70
N SER A 418 0.39 -23.67 10.65
CA SER A 418 -0.73 -23.15 11.45
C SER A 418 -2.07 -23.81 11.14
N ILE A 419 -2.21 -24.54 10.02
CA ILE A 419 -3.41 -25.33 9.74
C ILE A 419 -3.75 -26.29 10.87
N PHE A 420 -2.74 -26.96 11.46
CA PHE A 420 -2.93 -27.98 12.49
C PHE A 420 -3.43 -27.41 13.83
N ARG A 421 -3.47 -26.08 13.98
CA ARG A 421 -4.05 -25.42 15.15
C ARG A 421 -5.58 -25.43 15.14
N TRP A 422 -6.20 -25.50 13.95
CA TRP A 422 -7.66 -25.41 13.77
C TRP A 422 -8.26 -26.53 12.93
N ASP A 423 -7.45 -27.19 12.09
CA ASP A 423 -7.76 -28.45 11.40
C ASP A 423 -6.71 -29.49 11.83
N LYS A 424 -6.89 -30.08 13.01
CA LYS A 424 -5.87 -30.90 13.70
C LYS A 424 -5.39 -32.10 12.88
N GLN A 425 -6.27 -32.67 12.07
CA GLN A 425 -5.96 -33.79 11.16
C GLN A 425 -5.63 -33.31 9.74
N GLY A 426 -5.74 -32.01 9.46
CA GLY A 426 -5.51 -31.42 8.14
C GLY A 426 -6.53 -31.81 7.08
N ASN A 427 -7.69 -32.37 7.46
CA ASN A 427 -8.65 -32.99 6.55
C ASN A 427 -10.09 -32.44 6.64
N ALA A 428 -10.33 -31.41 7.44
CA ALA A 428 -11.67 -30.86 7.64
C ALA A 428 -12.03 -29.74 6.65
N LEU A 429 -11.07 -28.91 6.24
CA LEU A 429 -11.31 -27.85 5.25
C LEU A 429 -11.24 -28.42 3.83
N ASP A 430 -12.35 -28.39 3.10
CA ASP A 430 -12.41 -28.82 1.71
C ASP A 430 -12.07 -27.66 0.77
N LEU A 431 -10.95 -27.76 0.05
CA LEU A 431 -10.53 -26.71 -0.89
C LEU A 431 -11.48 -26.56 -2.09
N ALA A 432 -12.24 -27.59 -2.43
CA ALA A 432 -13.17 -27.58 -3.56
C ALA A 432 -14.57 -27.04 -3.21
N MET A 433 -14.79 -26.66 -1.96
CA MET A 433 -16.03 -26.01 -1.55
C MET A 433 -16.13 -24.59 -2.11
N GLU A 434 -17.35 -24.14 -2.39
CA GLU A 434 -17.62 -22.79 -2.89
C GLU A 434 -17.03 -21.71 -1.95
N PRO A 435 -16.41 -20.63 -2.49
CA PRO A 435 -15.67 -19.65 -1.70
C PRO A 435 -16.48 -18.97 -0.58
N GLU A 436 -17.75 -18.68 -0.81
CA GLU A 436 -18.64 -18.08 0.19
C GLU A 436 -18.88 -19.04 1.36
N ALA A 437 -19.19 -20.30 1.06
CA ALA A 437 -19.41 -21.34 2.07
C ALA A 437 -18.14 -21.62 2.89
N LEU A 438 -16.97 -21.59 2.24
CA LEU A 438 -15.69 -21.69 2.93
C LEU A 438 -15.47 -20.55 3.93
N ARG A 439 -15.74 -19.31 3.50
CA ARG A 439 -15.56 -18.12 4.35
C ARG A 439 -16.51 -18.10 5.53
N ASP A 440 -17.77 -18.49 5.32
CA ASP A 440 -18.76 -18.56 6.39
C ASP A 440 -18.42 -19.61 7.44
N LYS A 441 -17.81 -20.73 7.02
CA LYS A 441 -17.44 -21.83 7.93
C LYS A 441 -16.12 -21.62 8.65
N TRP A 442 -15.10 -21.06 7.98
CA TRP A 442 -13.71 -21.07 8.45
C TRP A 442 -13.10 -19.70 8.72
N ASP A 443 -13.80 -18.62 8.39
CA ASP A 443 -13.26 -17.26 8.23
C ASP A 443 -12.31 -17.10 7.03
N LYS A 444 -12.15 -15.85 6.59
CA LYS A 444 -11.29 -15.47 5.46
C LYS A 444 -9.82 -15.87 5.70
N GLY A 445 -9.23 -16.57 4.74
CA GLY A 445 -7.79 -16.84 4.65
C GLY A 445 -7.34 -18.20 5.18
N LYS A 446 -8.24 -19.03 5.73
CA LYS A 446 -7.90 -20.41 6.13
C LYS A 446 -7.62 -21.31 4.93
N GLU A 447 -8.33 -21.08 3.85
CA GLU A 447 -8.11 -21.74 2.56
C GLU A 447 -6.69 -21.45 2.04
N TRP A 448 -6.20 -20.22 2.20
CA TRP A 448 -4.82 -19.86 1.81
C TRP A 448 -3.77 -20.59 2.64
N ASN A 449 -3.97 -20.72 3.95
CA ASN A 449 -3.05 -21.47 4.80
C ASN A 449 -2.95 -22.94 4.37
N LYS A 450 -4.06 -23.57 3.99
CA LYS A 450 -4.08 -24.96 3.49
C LYS A 450 -3.41 -25.08 2.13
N ILE A 451 -3.61 -24.12 1.24
CA ILE A 451 -2.91 -24.05 -0.05
C ILE A 451 -1.39 -23.89 0.16
N TRP A 452 -0.96 -22.98 1.04
CA TRP A 452 0.45 -22.80 1.35
C TRP A 452 1.06 -24.04 2.01
N TYR A 453 0.28 -24.77 2.81
CA TYR A 453 0.71 -26.07 3.35
C TYR A 453 0.96 -27.09 2.25
N VAL A 454 0.01 -27.26 1.31
CA VAL A 454 0.19 -28.12 0.14
C VAL A 454 1.45 -27.71 -0.63
N TRP A 455 1.60 -26.42 -0.93
CA TRP A 455 2.75 -25.91 -1.68
C TRP A 455 4.07 -26.12 -0.95
N GLN A 456 4.09 -25.99 0.38
CA GLN A 456 5.27 -26.32 1.17
C GLN A 456 5.58 -27.82 1.15
N LYS A 457 4.59 -28.71 1.25
CA LYS A 457 4.83 -30.16 1.13
C LYS A 457 5.38 -30.55 -0.25
N LEU A 458 4.96 -29.84 -1.30
CA LEU A 458 5.51 -30.02 -2.65
C LEU A 458 6.92 -29.43 -2.77
N ASP A 459 7.22 -28.27 -2.15
CA ASP A 459 8.59 -27.74 -2.05
C ASP A 459 9.52 -28.71 -1.31
N ASP A 460 9.06 -29.29 -0.20
CA ASP A 460 9.81 -30.25 0.61
C ASP A 460 10.21 -31.48 -0.22
N ARG A 461 9.27 -32.03 -1.00
CA ARG A 461 9.48 -33.26 -1.77
C ARG A 461 10.17 -33.04 -3.11
N TYR A 462 9.84 -31.99 -3.84
CA TYR A 462 10.27 -31.84 -5.25
C TYR A 462 11.19 -30.63 -5.49
N GLY A 463 11.43 -29.81 -4.47
CA GLY A 463 12.14 -28.54 -4.61
C GLY A 463 11.34 -27.48 -5.36
N PRO A 464 11.81 -26.22 -5.38
CA PRO A 464 10.99 -25.07 -5.76
C PRO A 464 10.64 -25.04 -7.25
N THR A 465 11.28 -25.87 -8.08
CA THR A 465 11.03 -25.99 -9.52
C THR A 465 9.61 -26.48 -9.84
N TRP A 466 8.97 -27.24 -8.94
CA TRP A 466 7.64 -27.77 -9.20
C TRP A 466 6.60 -26.66 -9.47
N TYR A 467 6.70 -25.52 -8.77
CA TYR A 467 5.74 -24.43 -8.88
C TYR A 467 5.74 -23.80 -10.29
N PRO A 468 6.85 -23.24 -10.82
CA PRO A 468 6.88 -22.71 -12.17
C PRO A 468 6.60 -23.79 -13.23
N ARG A 469 6.95 -25.06 -12.97
CA ARG A 469 6.58 -26.17 -13.85
C ARG A 469 5.08 -26.40 -13.90
N TRP A 470 4.39 -26.37 -12.75
CA TRP A 470 2.93 -26.46 -12.69
C TRP A 470 2.27 -25.35 -13.51
N ARG A 471 2.73 -24.11 -13.36
CA ARG A 471 2.24 -22.98 -14.16
C ARG A 471 2.43 -23.23 -15.67
N TRP A 472 3.62 -23.71 -16.07
CA TRP A 472 3.91 -24.02 -17.47
C TRP A 472 3.06 -25.18 -18.02
N VAL A 473 2.87 -26.25 -17.26
CA VAL A 473 1.99 -27.39 -17.61
C VAL A 473 0.57 -26.90 -17.82
N GLN A 474 0.04 -26.13 -16.87
CA GLN A 474 -1.29 -25.53 -16.95
C GLN A 474 -1.44 -24.71 -18.24
N HIS A 475 -0.52 -23.78 -18.49
CA HIS A 475 -0.58 -22.91 -19.67
C HIS A 475 -0.41 -23.68 -20.99
N THR A 476 0.31 -24.81 -20.96
CA THR A 476 0.50 -25.66 -22.14
C THR A 476 -0.73 -26.52 -22.42
N ARG A 477 -1.30 -27.14 -21.39
CA ARG A 477 -2.44 -28.05 -21.53
C ARG A 477 -3.70 -27.30 -21.98
N TRP A 478 -3.88 -26.08 -21.46
CA TRP A 478 -5.06 -25.25 -21.72
C TRP A 478 -4.82 -24.18 -22.80
N GLN A 479 -3.74 -24.29 -23.58
CA GLN A 479 -3.35 -23.28 -24.59
C GLN A 479 -4.45 -22.93 -25.61
N ASP A 480 -5.35 -23.86 -25.89
CA ASP A 480 -6.46 -23.68 -26.85
C ASP A 480 -7.77 -23.25 -26.15
N GLN A 481 -7.76 -23.13 -24.82
CA GLN A 481 -8.84 -22.60 -23.98
C GLN A 481 -8.27 -21.65 -22.92
N PRO A 482 -7.69 -20.49 -23.32
CA PRO A 482 -6.93 -19.62 -22.42
C PRO A 482 -7.76 -19.09 -21.25
N ASP A 483 -9.05 -18.81 -21.44
CA ASP A 483 -9.95 -18.25 -20.42
C ASP A 483 -10.65 -19.32 -19.56
N ARG A 484 -10.28 -20.61 -19.69
CA ARG A 484 -10.93 -21.69 -18.95
C ARG A 484 -10.72 -21.52 -17.45
N HIS A 485 -11.81 -21.46 -16.68
CA HIS A 485 -11.77 -21.60 -15.23
C HIS A 485 -11.64 -23.08 -14.87
N LEU A 486 -10.53 -23.45 -14.24
CA LEU A 486 -10.21 -24.84 -13.94
C LEU A 486 -10.89 -25.30 -12.66
N THR A 487 -11.30 -26.57 -12.63
CA THR A 487 -11.74 -27.23 -11.40
C THR A 487 -10.54 -27.62 -10.53
N TRP A 488 -10.80 -28.08 -9.30
CA TRP A 488 -9.75 -28.68 -8.48
C TRP A 488 -9.23 -30.00 -9.07
N ASP A 489 -10.07 -30.83 -9.69
CA ASP A 489 -9.60 -32.01 -10.43
C ASP A 489 -8.58 -31.64 -11.51
N GLU A 490 -8.89 -30.67 -12.37
CA GLU A 490 -7.99 -30.20 -13.43
C GLU A 490 -6.71 -29.58 -12.87
N THR A 491 -6.83 -28.84 -11.77
CA THR A 491 -5.68 -28.25 -11.08
C THR A 491 -4.76 -29.33 -10.51
N VAL A 492 -5.30 -30.37 -9.87
CA VAL A 492 -4.54 -31.48 -9.30
C VAL A 492 -3.89 -32.32 -10.40
N GLU A 493 -4.56 -32.53 -11.53
CA GLU A 493 -3.96 -33.17 -12.71
C GLU A 493 -2.75 -32.40 -13.25
N ASP A 494 -2.88 -31.08 -13.38
CA ASP A 494 -1.79 -30.22 -13.85
C ASP A 494 -0.61 -30.24 -12.87
N MET A 495 -0.88 -30.24 -11.56
CA MET A 495 0.14 -30.43 -10.53
C MET A 495 0.77 -31.82 -10.59
N SER A 496 -0.01 -32.87 -10.84
CA SER A 496 0.48 -34.25 -10.97
C SER A 496 1.40 -34.43 -12.16
N ILE A 497 1.05 -33.89 -13.32
CA ILE A 497 1.93 -33.85 -14.50
C ILE A 497 3.21 -33.06 -14.20
N ALA A 498 3.08 -31.97 -13.44
CA ALA A 498 4.23 -31.16 -13.06
C ALA A 498 5.21 -31.94 -12.17
N VAL A 499 4.72 -32.62 -11.13
CA VAL A 499 5.58 -33.35 -10.20
C VAL A 499 5.94 -34.76 -10.66
N GLY A 500 5.27 -35.29 -11.69
CA GLY A 500 5.49 -36.66 -12.19
C GLY A 500 4.90 -37.76 -11.29
N GLU A 501 4.04 -37.41 -10.34
CA GLU A 501 3.38 -38.33 -9.40
C GLU A 501 1.88 -37.99 -9.25
N ASP A 502 1.06 -39.01 -8.99
CA ASP A 502 -0.39 -38.88 -8.77
C ASP A 502 -0.66 -38.29 -7.37
N LEU A 503 -1.20 -37.07 -7.35
CA LEU A 503 -1.47 -36.27 -6.16
C LEU A 503 -2.91 -36.45 -5.66
N PHE A 504 -3.80 -37.11 -6.42
CA PHE A 504 -5.20 -37.30 -6.00
C PHE A 504 -5.31 -37.97 -4.62
N PRO A 505 -4.57 -39.05 -4.32
CA PRO A 505 -4.60 -39.66 -2.99
C PRO A 505 -4.23 -38.68 -1.86
N PHE A 506 -3.24 -37.81 -2.07
CA PHE A 506 -2.85 -36.80 -1.08
C PHE A 506 -3.93 -35.74 -0.88
N PHE A 507 -4.48 -35.18 -1.96
CA PHE A 507 -5.55 -34.17 -1.88
C PHE A 507 -6.82 -34.70 -1.21
N ARG A 508 -7.18 -35.97 -1.46
CA ARG A 508 -8.29 -36.63 -0.74
C ARG A 508 -7.96 -36.87 0.73
N LYS A 509 -6.72 -37.24 1.07
CA LYS A 509 -6.28 -37.43 2.46
C LYS A 509 -6.38 -36.14 3.28
N ILE A 510 -6.15 -34.99 2.64
CA ILE A 510 -6.39 -33.66 3.24
C ILE A 510 -7.84 -33.18 3.06
N GLY A 511 -8.79 -34.04 2.68
CA GLY A 511 -10.23 -33.73 2.67
C GLY A 511 -10.70 -32.81 1.54
N THR A 512 -9.95 -32.70 0.43
CA THR A 512 -10.44 -32.00 -0.77
C THR A 512 -11.37 -32.92 -1.55
N SER A 513 -12.59 -32.47 -1.83
CA SER A 513 -13.55 -33.22 -2.64
C SER A 513 -13.12 -33.19 -4.10
N LEU A 514 -12.84 -34.37 -4.65
CA LEU A 514 -12.43 -34.56 -6.05
C LEU A 514 -13.32 -35.61 -6.70
N THR A 515 -13.55 -35.49 -8.00
CA THR A 515 -14.32 -36.48 -8.77
C THR A 515 -13.53 -37.76 -9.03
N LYS A 516 -12.19 -37.68 -9.02
CA LYS A 516 -11.31 -38.84 -9.21
C LYS A 516 -10.68 -39.28 -7.89
N ASP A 517 -10.42 -40.58 -7.79
CA ASP A 517 -9.61 -41.16 -6.71
C ASP A 517 -8.13 -41.28 -7.09
N ARG A 518 -7.86 -41.43 -8.39
CA ARG A 518 -6.55 -41.71 -8.96
C ARG A 518 -6.39 -41.04 -10.32
N PHE A 519 -5.15 -40.73 -10.66
CA PHE A 519 -4.74 -40.23 -11.97
C PHE A 519 -3.43 -40.93 -12.41
N PRO A 520 -3.48 -42.23 -12.71
CA PRO A 520 -2.28 -43.06 -12.86
C PRO A 520 -1.55 -42.88 -14.19
N ARG A 521 -2.22 -42.36 -15.22
CA ARG A 521 -1.66 -42.23 -16.57
C ARG A 521 -2.28 -41.05 -17.31
N VAL A 522 -1.45 -40.33 -18.06
CA VAL A 522 -1.88 -39.17 -18.87
C VAL A 522 -1.04 -39.03 -20.12
N VAL A 523 -1.61 -38.47 -21.18
CA VAL A 523 -0.84 -38.03 -22.36
C VAL A 523 -0.59 -36.52 -22.24
N PHE A 524 0.67 -36.13 -22.18
CA PHE A 524 1.08 -34.72 -22.16
C PHE A 524 2.17 -34.49 -23.21
N GLN A 525 1.96 -33.49 -24.07
CA GLN A 525 2.85 -33.19 -25.21
C GLN A 525 3.15 -34.42 -26.09
N GLY A 526 2.14 -35.25 -26.34
CA GLY A 526 2.27 -36.46 -27.16
C GLY A 526 2.94 -37.65 -26.48
N ASN A 527 3.45 -37.49 -25.25
CA ASN A 527 4.05 -38.57 -24.48
C ASN A 527 3.07 -39.12 -23.45
N THR A 528 3.01 -40.44 -23.34
CA THR A 528 2.36 -41.08 -22.19
C THR A 528 3.27 -40.94 -20.97
N ILE A 529 2.71 -40.47 -19.87
CA ILE A 529 3.36 -40.39 -18.56
C ILE A 529 2.61 -41.31 -17.61
N GLU A 530 3.32 -42.23 -16.97
CA GLU A 530 2.83 -43.02 -15.85
C GLU A 530 3.11 -42.25 -14.55
N LEU A 531 2.11 -42.14 -13.68
CA LEU A 531 2.12 -41.32 -12.49
C LEU A 531 1.93 -42.22 -11.26
N PRO A 532 3.03 -42.68 -10.61
CA PRO A 532 2.92 -43.41 -9.37
C PRO A 532 2.31 -42.53 -8.27
N VAL A 533 1.66 -43.13 -7.26
CA VAL A 533 1.10 -42.37 -6.14
C VAL A 533 2.19 -41.62 -5.41
N ALA A 534 1.99 -40.31 -5.21
CA ALA A 534 2.90 -39.51 -4.42
C ALA A 534 2.84 -39.94 -2.94
N PRO A 535 3.95 -40.40 -2.32
CA PRO A 535 4.01 -40.82 -0.92
C PRO A 535 4.11 -39.60 0.00
N ILE A 536 3.08 -38.75 0.02
CA ILE A 536 3.03 -37.53 0.83
C ILE A 536 2.11 -37.76 2.04
N ASP A 537 2.68 -37.60 3.24
CA ASP A 537 1.94 -37.66 4.49
C ASP A 537 1.38 -36.32 4.95
N VAL A 538 0.25 -36.39 5.66
CA VAL A 538 -0.39 -35.23 6.30
C VAL A 538 0.27 -34.98 7.65
N THR A 539 1.52 -34.51 7.56
CA THR A 539 2.37 -34.12 8.69
C THR A 539 2.80 -32.67 8.53
N PRO A 540 3.31 -32.01 9.59
CA PRO A 540 3.92 -30.69 9.45
C PRO A 540 4.92 -30.63 8.28
N ALA A 541 4.83 -29.56 7.51
CA ALA A 541 5.74 -29.27 6.42
C ALA A 541 7.08 -28.71 6.94
N GLY A 542 8.13 -28.87 6.14
CA GLY A 542 9.50 -28.45 6.45
C GLY A 542 9.71 -26.93 6.35
N PRO A 543 10.98 -26.50 6.51
CA PRO A 543 11.36 -25.10 6.39
C PRO A 543 11.11 -24.53 4.98
N VAL A 544 10.91 -23.22 4.90
CA VAL A 544 10.77 -22.50 3.62
C VAL A 544 11.92 -22.79 2.66
N CYS A 545 11.60 -23.19 1.44
CA CYS A 545 12.60 -23.48 0.41
C CYS A 545 12.91 -22.23 -0.42
N LEU A 546 14.15 -21.75 -0.31
CA LEU A 546 14.68 -20.58 -1.04
C LEU A 546 15.68 -20.96 -2.15
N ASP A 547 15.84 -22.26 -2.41
CA ASP A 547 16.75 -22.79 -3.43
C ASP A 547 16.45 -22.19 -4.82
N PRO A 548 17.45 -22.12 -5.72
CA PRO A 548 17.19 -21.80 -7.12
C PRO A 548 16.30 -22.87 -7.77
N ILE A 549 15.55 -22.47 -8.80
CA ILE A 549 14.79 -23.42 -9.63
C ILE A 549 15.69 -24.02 -10.70
N GLY A 550 15.36 -25.24 -11.13
CA GLY A 550 15.90 -25.87 -12.33
C GLY A 550 15.11 -25.51 -13.59
N ASP A 551 15.31 -26.26 -14.68
CA ASP A 551 14.54 -26.10 -15.91
C ASP A 551 13.10 -26.61 -15.73
N TYR A 552 12.15 -25.68 -15.53
CA TYR A 552 10.74 -25.98 -15.32
C TYR A 552 10.07 -26.73 -16.48
N ARG A 553 10.69 -26.77 -17.67
CA ARG A 553 10.20 -27.53 -18.83
C ARG A 553 10.45 -29.03 -18.70
N LYS A 554 11.36 -29.46 -17.82
CA LYS A 554 11.69 -30.87 -17.56
C LYS A 554 10.95 -31.39 -16.33
N SER A 555 10.70 -32.70 -16.28
CA SER A 555 10.16 -33.36 -15.08
C SER A 555 11.03 -33.08 -13.87
N VAL A 556 10.40 -32.79 -12.73
CA VAL A 556 11.11 -32.75 -11.45
C VAL A 556 11.21 -34.16 -10.88
N ALA A 557 12.30 -34.44 -10.16
CA ALA A 557 12.45 -35.67 -9.40
C ALA A 557 12.21 -35.36 -7.90
N PRO A 558 11.71 -36.33 -7.12
CA PRO A 558 11.74 -36.22 -5.66
C PRO A 558 13.18 -35.98 -5.16
N LYS A 559 13.32 -35.14 -4.14
CA LYS A 559 14.57 -34.85 -3.43
C LYS A 559 15.03 -36.03 -2.58
#